data_AF-A0A661BK43-F1
#
_entry.id   AF-A0A661BK43-F1
#
_cell.length_a   1.000
_cell.length_b   1.000
_cell.length_c   1.000
_cell.angle_alpha   90.00
_cell.angle_beta   90.00
_cell.angle_gamma   90.00
#
_symmetry.space_group_name_H-M   'P 1'
#
loop_
_entity.id
_entity.type
_entity.pdbx_description
1 polymer ?
#
loop_
_entity_poly.entity_id
_entity_poly.type
_entity_poly.pdbx_seq_one_letter_code
_entity_poly.pdbx_strand_id
1 'polypeptide(L)'
;MRRVVLLCIGVILLWGAICFGTDARRTALGIGAQYIPDPNDVINLPANATLYPNWIQLEIGTYNGSGNTPFGQWGLFNLGLGENLAIGGAIRRTDGEAFNYAGEYDVSAPNPGLNLWGAYSMDLIRFGLGVYMASYKQTETDDAADTKSEDKSSVMIFTGSAGFDILDGSLEIGFSAEINGVSSENTNSSGDTQYEKMTGGMKIGGGARAFIPTSDIVQIVPNIGFSTFSYSTESEDYAGNEGEYGDYSRMTLNIGCAANVELVEDGIISVGIGMGMINVTDEIDSMDESETKLLTLPQITVSAEVPTTNWLKIRAGLSKSMGSTTNIEGDVETTTSYSEPEAVFASFGAGVNFHNFTLDITISDDDLFEGPWFLSGRTNNAVQVSAGYNW
;
A
#
# COMPACT_ATOMS: atom_id res chain seq x y z
N MET A 1 28.54 8.95 -0.98
CA MET A 1 28.18 9.00 0.45
C MET A 1 26.85 9.70 0.78
N ARG A 2 26.46 10.84 0.17
CA ARG A 2 25.14 11.48 0.45
C ARG A 2 23.93 10.90 -0.33
N ARG A 3 24.15 10.09 -1.36
CA ARG A 3 23.10 9.52 -2.22
C ARG A 3 22.62 8.12 -1.78
N VAL A 4 23.49 7.34 -1.13
CA VAL A 4 23.17 5.99 -0.64
C VAL A 4 22.24 6.03 0.59
N VAL A 5 22.39 7.04 1.45
CA VAL A 5 21.49 7.26 2.60
C VAL A 5 20.08 7.70 2.16
N LEU A 6 19.95 8.41 1.03
CA LEU A 6 18.65 8.79 0.47
C LEU A 6 17.94 7.62 -0.21
N LEU A 7 18.68 6.64 -0.74
CA LEU A 7 18.12 5.41 -1.28
C LEU A 7 17.56 4.51 -0.17
N CYS A 8 18.25 4.41 0.97
CA CYS A 8 17.73 3.69 2.14
C CYS A 8 16.49 4.36 2.77
N ILE A 9 16.33 5.69 2.63
CA ILE A 9 15.11 6.41 3.03
C ILE A 9 14.00 6.25 1.98
N GLY A 10 14.35 6.10 0.69
CA GLY A 10 13.42 5.80 -0.40
C GLY A 10 12.84 4.39 -0.37
N VAL A 11 13.61 3.40 0.11
CA VAL A 11 13.18 1.98 0.16
C VAL A 11 12.27 1.67 1.37
N ILE A 12 12.23 2.52 2.39
CA ILE A 12 11.31 2.38 3.53
C ILE A 12 9.87 2.83 3.17
N LEU A 13 9.66 3.47 2.01
CA LEU A 13 8.34 3.94 1.56
C LEU A 13 7.51 2.87 0.80
N LEU A 14 8.01 1.64 0.68
CA LEU A 14 7.25 0.51 0.13
C LEU A 14 6.61 -0.32 1.25
N TRP A 15 5.67 0.30 1.96
CA TRP A 15 4.85 -0.40 2.94
C TRP A 15 3.88 -1.35 2.23
N GLY A 16 4.03 -2.64 2.51
CA GLY A 16 3.10 -3.70 2.14
C GLY A 16 1.68 -3.35 2.60
N ALA A 17 0.80 -3.20 1.62
CA ALA A 17 -0.60 -2.86 1.77
C ALA A 17 -1.35 -3.85 2.67
N ILE A 18 -1.77 -3.39 3.85
CA ILE A 18 -3.00 -3.75 4.55
C ILE A 18 -3.42 -2.45 5.29
N CYS A 19 -4.71 -2.21 5.62
CA CYS A 19 -5.17 -1.45 6.82
C CYS A 19 -5.90 -0.10 6.70
N PHE A 20 -7.19 -0.05 7.00
CA PHE A 20 -8.25 0.44 6.14
C PHE A 20 -8.91 1.78 6.63
N GLY A 21 -9.46 2.55 5.69
CA GLY A 21 -9.97 3.95 5.69
C GLY A 21 -10.40 4.29 4.26
N THR A 22 -11.26 5.27 3.96
CA THR A 22 -10.99 6.09 2.75
C THR A 22 -9.50 6.41 2.75
N ASP A 23 -8.79 6.49 1.62
CA ASP A 23 -7.33 6.64 1.72
C ASP A 23 -6.98 7.89 2.55
N ALA A 24 -7.81 8.94 2.51
CA ALA A 24 -7.77 10.04 3.47
C ALA A 24 -7.95 9.61 4.93
N ARG A 25 -9.02 8.89 5.31
CA ARG A 25 -9.21 8.38 6.69
C ARG A 25 -8.02 7.54 7.17
N ARG A 26 -7.45 6.67 6.33
CA ARG A 26 -6.24 5.87 6.65
C ARG A 26 -5.08 6.78 6.98
N THR A 27 -4.79 7.69 6.05
CA THR A 27 -3.69 8.64 6.17
C THR A 27 -3.84 9.47 7.45
N ALA A 28 -5.07 9.86 7.83
CA ALA A 28 -5.32 10.64 9.05
C ALA A 28 -5.03 9.88 10.34
N LEU A 29 -5.32 8.58 10.36
CA LEU A 29 -5.08 7.70 11.51
C LEU A 29 -3.63 7.20 11.55
N GLY A 30 -2.87 7.37 10.46
CA GLY A 30 -1.51 6.89 10.32
C GLY A 30 -1.41 5.37 10.47
N ILE A 31 -0.31 4.89 11.01
CA ILE A 31 -0.01 3.46 11.14
C ILE A 31 -1.03 2.74 12.03
N GLY A 32 -1.64 3.44 13.00
CA GLY A 32 -2.65 2.85 13.87
C GLY A 32 -3.96 2.48 13.16
N ALA A 33 -4.16 2.91 11.90
CA ALA A 33 -5.28 2.49 11.07
C ALA A 33 -5.38 0.95 10.93
N GLN A 34 -4.27 0.21 11.09
CA GLN A 34 -4.25 -1.26 11.05
C GLN A 34 -5.07 -1.96 12.11
N TYR A 35 -5.29 -1.29 13.21
CA TYR A 35 -6.04 -1.82 14.33
C TYR A 35 -7.52 -1.41 14.29
N ILE A 36 -7.95 -0.66 13.28
CA ILE A 36 -9.31 -0.13 13.16
C ILE A 36 -9.96 -0.70 11.88
N PRO A 37 -11.20 -1.21 11.93
CA PRO A 37 -11.91 -1.67 10.72
C PRO A 37 -12.22 -0.53 9.75
N ASP A 38 -12.34 -0.84 8.45
CA ASP A 38 -12.87 0.11 7.48
C ASP A 38 -13.29 -0.49 6.12
N PRO A 39 -14.26 0.12 5.42
CA PRO A 39 -14.66 -0.25 4.06
C PRO A 39 -13.57 -0.55 3.01
N ASN A 40 -12.42 0.13 2.98
CA ASN A 40 -11.32 -0.19 2.04
C ASN A 40 -10.68 -1.56 2.31
N ASP A 41 -11.07 -2.23 3.41
CA ASP A 41 -10.83 -3.64 3.73
C ASP A 41 -10.97 -4.57 2.55
N VAL A 42 -12.03 -4.35 1.78
CA VAL A 42 -12.45 -5.21 0.68
C VAL A 42 -11.39 -5.40 -0.41
N ILE A 43 -10.43 -4.47 -0.54
CA ILE A 43 -9.36 -4.52 -1.55
C ILE A 43 -8.35 -5.63 -1.24
N ASN A 44 -7.96 -5.78 0.03
CA ASN A 44 -6.93 -6.75 0.45
C ASN A 44 -7.55 -7.95 1.20
N LEU A 45 -8.74 -7.77 1.76
CA LEU A 45 -9.56 -8.77 2.43
C LEU A 45 -10.95 -8.83 1.78
N PRO A 46 -11.08 -9.37 0.55
CA PRO A 46 -12.36 -9.47 -0.15
C PRO A 46 -13.53 -10.03 0.68
N ALA A 47 -13.30 -10.90 1.66
CA ALA A 47 -14.31 -11.45 2.55
C ALA A 47 -15.10 -10.37 3.30
N ASN A 48 -14.49 -9.20 3.54
CA ASN A 48 -15.13 -8.07 4.19
C ASN A 48 -16.15 -7.36 3.30
N ALA A 49 -16.26 -7.69 2.01
CA ALA A 49 -17.25 -7.09 1.11
C ALA A 49 -18.69 -7.35 1.55
N THR A 50 -18.96 -8.43 2.30
CA THR A 50 -20.29 -8.69 2.87
C THR A 50 -20.59 -7.83 4.11
N LEU A 51 -19.58 -7.22 4.73
CA LEU A 51 -19.74 -6.30 5.87
C LEU A 51 -20.04 -4.86 5.42
N TYR A 52 -19.64 -4.51 4.20
CA TYR A 52 -19.77 -3.17 3.63
C TYR A 52 -20.57 -3.17 2.32
N PRO A 53 -21.78 -3.77 2.26
CA PRO A 53 -22.57 -3.82 1.04
C PRO A 53 -23.02 -2.42 0.61
N ASN A 54 -23.31 -2.26 -0.69
CA ASN A 54 -23.96 -1.09 -1.27
C ASN A 54 -23.21 0.22 -1.03
N TRP A 55 -21.96 0.24 -1.44
CA TRP A 55 -21.07 1.34 -1.19
C TRP A 55 -20.32 1.75 -2.44
N ILE A 56 -20.12 3.06 -2.62
CA ILE A 56 -19.26 3.64 -3.65
C ILE A 56 -18.32 4.63 -2.98
N GLN A 57 -17.06 4.64 -3.42
CA GLN A 57 -16.07 5.62 -2.99
C GLN A 57 -15.27 6.13 -4.17
N LEU A 58 -14.88 7.39 -4.10
CA LEU A 58 -13.99 8.07 -5.01
C LEU A 58 -12.84 8.68 -4.22
N GLU A 59 -11.62 8.31 -4.57
CA GLU A 59 -10.42 9.03 -4.20
C GLU A 59 -10.14 10.10 -5.24
N ILE A 60 -10.22 11.36 -4.79
CA ILE A 60 -10.00 12.53 -5.65
C ILE A 60 -8.49 12.76 -5.85
N GLY A 61 -7.67 12.04 -5.09
CA GLY A 61 -6.22 12.00 -5.17
C GLY A 61 -5.55 12.95 -4.19
N THR A 62 -4.23 12.93 -4.26
CA THR A 62 -3.35 13.78 -3.47
C THR A 62 -2.72 14.83 -4.39
N TYR A 63 -2.67 16.08 -3.94
CA TYR A 63 -1.91 17.13 -4.59
C TYR A 63 -0.54 17.20 -3.94
N ASN A 64 0.56 17.11 -4.68
CA ASN A 64 1.90 17.36 -4.14
C ASN A 64 2.60 18.45 -4.97
N GLY A 65 3.45 19.24 -4.32
CA GLY A 65 4.14 20.43 -4.81
C GLY A 65 4.54 20.45 -6.29
N SER A 66 4.22 21.58 -6.95
CA SER A 66 4.48 21.99 -8.34
C SER A 66 3.66 21.34 -9.48
N GLY A 67 2.91 20.27 -9.22
CA GLY A 67 2.02 19.66 -10.20
C GLY A 67 0.62 20.29 -10.23
N ASN A 68 0.07 20.54 -11.43
CA ASN A 68 -1.34 20.92 -11.61
C ASN A 68 -2.29 19.70 -11.62
N THR A 69 -1.76 18.48 -11.55
CA THR A 69 -2.51 17.24 -11.72
C THR A 69 -2.44 16.41 -10.43
N PRO A 70 -3.57 16.03 -9.82
CA PRO A 70 -3.58 15.14 -8.66
C PRO A 70 -3.13 13.73 -9.08
N PHE A 71 -2.45 13.01 -8.19
CA PHE A 71 -2.11 11.59 -8.37
C PHE A 71 -2.91 10.73 -7.38
N GLY A 72 -2.92 9.41 -7.59
CA GLY A 72 -3.64 8.48 -6.70
C GLY A 72 -5.17 8.56 -6.80
N GLN A 73 -5.70 9.01 -7.93
CA GLN A 73 -7.14 9.03 -8.18
C GLN A 73 -7.65 7.63 -8.52
N TRP A 74 -8.68 7.17 -7.83
CA TRP A 74 -9.33 5.90 -8.13
C TRP A 74 -10.77 5.91 -7.63
N GLY A 75 -11.55 4.94 -8.06
CA GLY A 75 -12.92 4.78 -7.62
C GLY A 75 -13.25 3.33 -7.38
N LEU A 76 -14.15 3.07 -6.45
CA LEU A 76 -14.59 1.71 -6.11
C LEU A 76 -16.08 1.65 -5.92
N PHE A 77 -16.63 0.47 -6.14
CA PHE A 77 -18.00 0.13 -5.79
C PHE A 77 -18.05 -1.26 -5.17
N ASN A 78 -19.03 -1.47 -4.30
CA ASN A 78 -19.35 -2.76 -3.71
C ASN A 78 -20.86 -2.92 -3.62
N LEU A 79 -21.39 -4.04 -4.09
CA LEU A 79 -22.82 -4.31 -4.22
C LEU A 79 -23.20 -5.54 -3.41
N GLY A 80 -24.16 -5.40 -2.49
CA GLY A 80 -24.78 -6.53 -1.82
C GLY A 80 -25.83 -7.18 -2.72
N LEU A 81 -25.70 -8.49 -2.95
CA LEU A 81 -26.64 -9.32 -3.71
C LEU A 81 -27.36 -10.27 -2.75
N GLY A 82 -28.36 -9.74 -2.05
CA GLY A 82 -29.03 -10.45 -0.95
C GLY A 82 -28.22 -10.37 0.35
N GLU A 83 -28.45 -11.32 1.25
CA GLU A 83 -27.85 -11.31 2.60
C GLU A 83 -26.43 -11.86 2.64
N ASN A 84 -26.06 -12.71 1.68
CA ASN A 84 -24.85 -13.53 1.78
C ASN A 84 -23.80 -13.25 0.70
N LEU A 85 -24.14 -12.56 -0.39
CA LEU A 85 -23.22 -12.37 -1.51
C LEU A 85 -22.92 -10.89 -1.69
N ALA A 86 -21.66 -10.56 -1.89
CA ALA A 86 -21.23 -9.23 -2.33
C ALA A 86 -20.27 -9.33 -3.51
N ILE A 87 -20.38 -8.38 -4.44
CA ILE A 87 -19.44 -8.23 -5.56
C ILE A 87 -19.02 -6.77 -5.67
N GLY A 88 -17.79 -6.53 -6.07
CA GLY A 88 -17.31 -5.15 -6.23
C GLY A 88 -16.11 -5.06 -7.14
N GLY A 89 -15.65 -3.83 -7.30
CA GLY A 89 -14.45 -3.54 -8.05
C GLY A 89 -13.95 -2.12 -7.82
N ALA A 90 -12.70 -1.91 -8.19
CA ALA A 90 -12.05 -0.60 -8.18
C ALA A 90 -11.32 -0.35 -9.50
N ILE A 91 -11.29 0.91 -9.94
CA ILE A 91 -10.68 1.35 -11.19
C ILE A 91 -9.60 2.39 -10.93
N ARG A 92 -8.57 2.43 -11.78
CA ARG A 92 -7.39 3.31 -11.68
C ARG A 92 -6.61 3.17 -10.36
N ARG A 93 -6.79 2.04 -9.67
CA ARG A 93 -5.94 1.64 -8.55
C ARG A 93 -4.50 1.45 -9.03
N THR A 94 -3.57 1.70 -8.13
CA THR A 94 -2.14 1.47 -8.32
C THR A 94 -1.68 0.49 -7.26
N ASP A 95 -1.76 -0.80 -7.59
CA ASP A 95 -1.38 -1.90 -6.71
C ASP A 95 -0.26 -2.73 -7.34
N GLY A 96 0.70 -3.16 -6.52
CA GLY A 96 1.80 -4.06 -6.89
C GLY A 96 3.14 -3.38 -7.21
N GLU A 97 4.19 -4.20 -7.26
CA GLU A 97 5.59 -3.76 -7.29
C GLU A 97 6.00 -3.18 -8.64
N ALA A 98 5.36 -3.59 -9.75
CA ALA A 98 5.68 -3.07 -11.08
C ALA A 98 5.54 -1.55 -11.18
N PHE A 99 4.70 -0.92 -10.36
CA PHE A 99 4.60 0.55 -10.31
C PHE A 99 5.87 1.23 -9.77
N ASN A 100 6.61 0.55 -8.89
CA ASN A 100 7.81 1.07 -8.25
C ASN A 100 9.03 0.88 -9.16
N TYR A 101 9.09 -0.24 -9.89
CA TYR A 101 10.24 -0.60 -10.73
C TYR A 101 10.10 -0.13 -12.18
N ALA A 102 8.91 0.23 -12.67
CA ALA A 102 8.75 0.66 -14.07
C ALA A 102 9.70 1.80 -14.46
N GLY A 103 9.88 2.78 -13.57
CA GLY A 103 10.77 3.92 -13.81
C GLY A 103 12.26 3.58 -13.83
N GLU A 104 12.69 2.46 -13.22
CA GLU A 104 14.08 2.01 -13.27
C GLU A 104 14.45 1.47 -14.66
N TYR A 105 13.46 0.99 -15.42
CA TYR A 105 13.60 0.50 -16.79
C TYR A 105 13.22 1.59 -17.83
N ASP A 106 13.04 2.85 -17.41
CA ASP A 106 12.50 3.93 -18.24
C ASP A 106 11.11 3.62 -18.87
N VAL A 107 10.35 2.69 -18.27
CA VAL A 107 9.02 2.27 -18.73
C VAL A 107 7.93 3.01 -17.94
N SER A 108 6.80 3.33 -18.60
CA SER A 108 5.63 3.84 -17.89
C SER A 108 4.98 2.78 -17.01
N ALA A 109 4.57 3.15 -15.79
CA ALA A 109 3.89 2.26 -14.85
C ALA A 109 2.55 1.72 -15.40
N PRO A 110 2.13 0.50 -15.00
CA PRO A 110 0.97 -0.17 -15.60
C PRO A 110 -0.35 0.48 -15.16
N ASN A 111 -0.92 1.39 -15.94
CA ASN A 111 -2.12 2.17 -15.59
C ASN A 111 -3.07 2.25 -16.81
N PRO A 112 -4.41 2.06 -16.65
CA PRO A 112 -5.18 1.89 -15.42
C PRO A 112 -5.25 0.47 -14.87
N GLY A 113 -5.20 0.38 -13.53
CA GLY A 113 -5.51 -0.83 -12.80
C GLY A 113 -7.00 -1.08 -12.64
N LEU A 114 -7.38 -2.36 -12.65
CA LEU A 114 -8.73 -2.86 -12.40
C LEU A 114 -8.64 -3.92 -11.30
N ASN A 115 -9.32 -3.70 -10.19
CA ASN A 115 -9.54 -4.69 -9.13
C ASN A 115 -10.98 -5.17 -9.21
N LEU A 116 -11.22 -6.47 -9.12
CA LEU A 116 -12.53 -7.09 -9.05
C LEU A 116 -12.55 -8.10 -7.91
N TRP A 117 -13.64 -8.17 -7.15
CA TRP A 117 -13.79 -9.13 -6.07
C TRP A 117 -15.21 -9.67 -5.93
N GLY A 118 -15.30 -10.81 -5.26
CA GLY A 118 -16.55 -11.42 -4.83
C GLY A 118 -16.38 -12.05 -3.45
N ALA A 119 -17.43 -11.99 -2.65
CA ALA A 119 -17.43 -12.51 -1.29
C ALA A 119 -18.75 -13.20 -0.96
N TYR A 120 -18.67 -14.24 -0.13
CA TYR A 120 -19.81 -15.00 0.32
C TYR A 120 -19.76 -15.22 1.84
N SER A 121 -20.87 -14.95 2.51
CA SER A 121 -21.08 -15.14 3.95
C SER A 121 -21.95 -16.36 4.21
N MET A 122 -21.61 -17.12 5.24
CA MET A 122 -22.34 -18.30 5.71
C MET A 122 -22.25 -18.36 7.24
N ASP A 123 -23.33 -17.94 7.92
CA ASP A 123 -23.38 -17.77 9.37
C ASP A 123 -22.17 -17.00 9.90
N LEU A 124 -21.28 -17.66 10.63
CA LEU A 124 -20.12 -17.08 11.31
C LEU A 124 -18.88 -17.01 10.41
N ILE A 125 -18.95 -17.44 9.16
CA ILE A 125 -17.80 -17.52 8.25
C ILE A 125 -18.05 -16.71 6.98
N ARG A 126 -17.08 -15.88 6.61
CA ARG A 126 -17.04 -15.12 5.37
C ARG A 126 -15.85 -15.58 4.54
N PHE A 127 -16.02 -15.69 3.23
CA PHE A 127 -14.94 -15.96 2.28
C PHE A 127 -14.95 -14.91 1.19
N GLY A 128 -13.79 -14.56 0.66
CA GLY A 128 -13.72 -13.71 -0.52
C GLY A 128 -12.50 -13.98 -1.38
N LEU A 129 -12.66 -13.71 -2.66
CA LEU A 129 -11.62 -13.79 -3.68
C LEU A 129 -11.61 -12.50 -4.49
N GLY A 130 -10.43 -12.10 -4.93
CA GLY A 130 -10.25 -10.93 -5.77
C GLY A 130 -9.13 -11.14 -6.79
N VAL A 131 -9.22 -10.37 -7.87
CA VAL A 131 -8.19 -10.27 -8.90
C VAL A 131 -7.96 -8.80 -9.22
N TYR A 132 -6.71 -8.39 -9.21
CA TYR A 132 -6.28 -7.11 -9.73
C TYR A 132 -5.40 -7.31 -10.95
N MET A 133 -5.57 -6.44 -11.94
CA MET A 133 -4.75 -6.41 -13.13
C MET A 133 -4.50 -4.98 -13.56
N ALA A 134 -3.27 -4.70 -13.99
CA ALA A 134 -2.94 -3.48 -14.68
C ALA A 134 -1.85 -3.78 -15.71
N SER A 135 -1.90 -3.09 -16.86
CA SER A 135 -0.87 -3.23 -17.87
C SER A 135 -0.70 -1.96 -18.68
N TYR A 136 0.50 -1.78 -19.18
CA TYR A 136 0.87 -0.76 -20.14
C TYR A 136 1.71 -1.38 -21.24
N LYS A 137 1.48 -0.93 -22.47
CA LYS A 137 2.33 -1.25 -23.62
C LYS A 137 2.46 -0.03 -24.49
N GLN A 138 3.69 0.34 -24.80
CA GLN A 138 4.02 1.36 -25.79
C GLN A 138 4.84 0.73 -26.91
N THR A 139 4.64 1.23 -28.11
CA THR A 139 5.44 0.84 -29.26
C THR A 139 5.75 2.09 -30.05
N GLU A 140 7.03 2.40 -30.18
CA GLU A 140 7.52 3.51 -31.00
C GLU A 140 8.24 2.94 -32.22
N THR A 141 8.10 3.62 -33.35
CA THR A 141 8.79 3.26 -34.59
C THR A 141 9.36 4.53 -35.18
N ASP A 142 10.68 4.54 -35.39
CA ASP A 142 11.35 5.60 -36.12
C ASP A 142 11.55 5.15 -37.56
N ASP A 143 10.65 5.60 -38.43
CA ASP A 143 10.68 5.28 -39.87
C ASP A 143 11.97 5.77 -40.57
N ALA A 144 12.64 6.79 -40.02
CA ALA A 144 13.87 7.32 -40.60
C ALA A 144 15.10 6.48 -40.24
N ALA A 145 15.08 5.88 -39.04
CA ALA A 145 16.14 5.01 -38.55
C ALA A 145 15.84 3.51 -38.75
N ASP A 146 14.62 3.16 -39.17
CA ASP A 146 14.09 1.78 -39.23
C ASP A 146 14.26 1.04 -37.90
N THR A 147 13.99 1.74 -36.79
CA THR A 147 14.08 1.18 -35.44
C THR A 147 12.71 1.06 -34.81
N LYS A 148 12.56 0.08 -33.92
CA LYS A 148 11.33 -0.14 -33.15
C LYS A 148 11.67 -0.24 -31.67
N SER A 149 10.96 0.47 -30.82
CA SER A 149 11.01 0.33 -29.37
C SER A 149 9.69 -0.23 -28.85
N GLU A 150 9.73 -1.16 -27.90
CA GLU A 150 8.57 -1.77 -27.27
C GLU A 150 8.76 -1.86 -25.75
N ASP A 151 8.02 -1.03 -25.03
CA ASP A 151 8.03 -0.98 -23.57
C ASP A 151 6.76 -1.61 -23.00
N LYS A 152 6.89 -2.43 -21.97
CA LYS A 152 5.77 -3.07 -21.29
C LYS A 152 5.95 -3.04 -19.78
N SER A 153 4.85 -2.81 -19.09
CA SER A 153 4.74 -3.07 -17.66
C SER A 153 3.42 -3.76 -17.37
N SER A 154 3.40 -4.65 -16.38
CA SER A 154 2.20 -5.39 -16.02
C SER A 154 2.26 -5.86 -14.58
N VAL A 155 1.07 -6.03 -14.01
CA VAL A 155 0.87 -6.61 -12.70
C VAL A 155 -0.42 -7.40 -12.69
N MET A 156 -0.38 -8.56 -12.06
CA MET A 156 -1.55 -9.39 -11.77
C MET A 156 -1.49 -9.83 -10.32
N ILE A 157 -2.54 -9.57 -9.54
CA ILE A 157 -2.63 -9.96 -8.14
C ILE A 157 -3.87 -10.84 -7.96
N PHE A 158 -3.68 -11.97 -7.30
CA PHE A 158 -4.76 -12.81 -6.79
C PHE A 158 -4.83 -12.62 -5.28
N THR A 159 -6.00 -12.29 -4.77
CA THR A 159 -6.24 -12.13 -3.33
C THR A 159 -7.28 -13.13 -2.87
N GLY A 160 -7.08 -13.71 -1.69
CA GLY A 160 -8.12 -14.48 -1.02
C GLY A 160 -8.15 -14.19 0.47
N SER A 161 -9.31 -14.31 1.08
CA SER A 161 -9.49 -14.02 2.50
C SER A 161 -10.62 -14.81 3.12
N ALA A 162 -10.56 -14.93 4.44
CA ALA A 162 -11.62 -15.47 5.27
C ALA A 162 -11.82 -14.61 6.52
N GLY A 163 -13.08 -14.45 6.93
CA GLY A 163 -13.48 -13.81 8.17
C GLY A 163 -14.25 -14.80 9.04
N PHE A 164 -14.03 -14.77 10.35
CA PHE A 164 -14.74 -15.59 11.33
C PHE A 164 -15.27 -14.71 12.45
N ASP A 165 -16.51 -14.86 12.84
CA ASP A 165 -17.03 -14.22 14.04
C ASP A 165 -16.63 -15.06 15.26
N ILE A 166 -15.88 -14.45 16.19
CA ILE A 166 -15.28 -15.13 17.35
C ILE A 166 -15.48 -14.31 18.63
N LEU A 167 -16.02 -14.90 19.69
CA LEU A 167 -16.12 -14.28 21.03
C LEU A 167 -16.69 -12.84 20.98
N ASP A 168 -17.81 -12.66 20.27
CA ASP A 168 -18.48 -11.36 20.01
C ASP A 168 -17.64 -10.34 19.20
N GLY A 169 -16.49 -10.76 18.68
CA GLY A 169 -15.64 -10.02 17.77
C GLY A 169 -15.40 -10.78 16.47
N SER A 170 -14.24 -10.55 15.85
CA SER A 170 -13.92 -11.13 14.54
C SER A 170 -12.46 -11.52 14.39
N LEU A 171 -12.18 -12.50 13.54
CA LEU A 171 -10.86 -12.89 13.05
C LEU A 171 -10.88 -12.72 11.54
N GLU A 172 -9.87 -12.06 11.01
CA GLU A 172 -9.70 -11.81 9.59
C GLU A 172 -8.36 -12.38 9.15
N ILE A 173 -8.35 -13.11 8.05
CA ILE A 173 -7.16 -13.72 7.46
C ILE A 173 -7.16 -13.42 5.96
N GLY A 174 -6.03 -12.97 5.44
CA GLY A 174 -5.83 -12.67 4.02
C GLY A 174 -4.55 -13.31 3.49
N PHE A 175 -4.56 -13.58 2.19
CA PHE A 175 -3.39 -13.96 1.42
C PHE A 175 -3.43 -13.29 0.04
N SER A 176 -2.26 -13.06 -0.53
CA SER A 176 -2.10 -12.58 -1.90
C SER A 176 -0.94 -13.27 -2.61
N ALA A 177 -1.10 -13.44 -3.92
CA ALA A 177 -0.03 -13.83 -4.83
C ALA A 177 -0.03 -12.85 -6.00
N GLU A 178 1.12 -12.31 -6.31
CA GLU A 178 1.30 -11.22 -7.23
C GLU A 178 2.41 -11.55 -8.22
N ILE A 179 2.17 -11.21 -9.49
CA ILE A 179 3.09 -11.39 -10.60
C ILE A 179 3.30 -10.01 -11.22
N ASN A 180 4.54 -9.54 -11.19
CA ASN A 180 4.96 -8.28 -11.78
C ASN A 180 5.83 -8.55 -13.01
N GLY A 181 5.74 -7.66 -13.99
CA GLY A 181 6.63 -7.68 -15.14
C GLY A 181 6.89 -6.28 -15.64
N VAL A 182 8.14 -6.01 -15.98
CA VAL A 182 8.61 -4.79 -16.62
C VAL A 182 9.61 -5.21 -17.69
N SER A 183 9.52 -4.64 -18.89
CA SER A 183 10.47 -4.90 -19.96
C SER A 183 10.57 -3.72 -20.91
N SER A 184 11.79 -3.41 -21.35
CA SER A 184 12.07 -2.54 -22.50
C SER A 184 12.79 -3.34 -23.58
N GLU A 185 12.37 -3.20 -24.83
CA GLU A 185 12.90 -3.91 -25.98
C GLU A 185 13.15 -2.91 -27.12
N ASN A 186 14.34 -2.94 -27.74
CA ASN A 186 14.66 -2.10 -28.89
C ASN A 186 15.22 -2.94 -30.03
N THR A 187 14.62 -2.83 -31.21
CA THR A 187 15.06 -3.48 -32.45
C THR A 187 15.69 -2.43 -33.38
N ASN A 188 16.90 -2.72 -33.87
CA ASN A 188 17.61 -1.84 -34.81
C ASN A 188 17.22 -2.13 -36.28
N SER A 189 17.74 -1.32 -37.21
CA SER A 189 17.51 -1.47 -38.66
C SER A 189 18.00 -2.80 -39.27
N SER A 190 18.91 -3.50 -38.58
CA SER A 190 19.40 -4.81 -39.00
C SER A 190 18.47 -5.95 -38.57
N GLY A 191 17.48 -5.65 -37.72
CA GLY A 191 16.60 -6.62 -37.09
C GLY A 191 17.16 -7.22 -35.79
N ASP A 192 18.32 -6.76 -35.32
CA ASP A 192 18.88 -7.19 -34.04
C ASP A 192 18.11 -6.51 -32.91
N THR A 193 17.92 -7.22 -31.80
CA THR A 193 17.14 -6.74 -30.65
C THR A 193 18.03 -6.66 -29.42
N GLN A 194 17.92 -5.57 -28.68
CA GLN A 194 18.40 -5.48 -27.30
C GLN A 194 17.19 -5.44 -26.37
N TYR A 195 17.29 -6.03 -25.19
CA TYR A 195 16.23 -5.93 -24.19
C TYR A 195 16.79 -5.86 -22.77
N GLU A 196 15.95 -5.36 -21.87
CA GLU A 196 16.11 -5.46 -20.44
C GLU A 196 14.74 -5.80 -19.84
N LYS A 197 14.66 -6.83 -19.01
CA LYS A 197 13.38 -7.29 -18.44
C LYS A 197 13.53 -7.87 -17.04
N MET A 198 12.47 -7.66 -16.26
CA MET A 198 12.25 -8.31 -14.97
C MET A 198 11.76 -9.76 -15.19
N THR A 199 12.48 -10.72 -14.62
CA THR A 199 12.10 -12.14 -14.56
C THR A 199 11.72 -12.54 -13.12
N GLY A 200 10.79 -13.49 -12.98
CA GLY A 200 10.25 -13.89 -11.67
C GLY A 200 9.17 -12.93 -11.20
N GLY A 201 9.55 -11.73 -10.75
CA GLY A 201 8.61 -10.66 -10.36
C GLY A 201 7.53 -11.07 -9.36
N MET A 202 7.77 -12.11 -8.55
CA MET A 202 6.74 -12.75 -7.74
C MET A 202 6.69 -12.15 -6.34
N LYS A 203 5.50 -11.81 -5.88
CA LYS A 203 5.23 -11.48 -4.48
C LYS A 203 4.20 -12.41 -3.89
N ILE A 204 4.45 -12.88 -2.68
CA ILE A 204 3.51 -13.68 -1.90
C ILE A 204 3.35 -12.98 -0.57
N GLY A 205 2.12 -12.77 -0.14
CA GLY A 205 1.81 -12.11 1.11
C GLY A 205 0.66 -12.75 1.85
N GLY A 206 0.57 -12.46 3.13
CA GLY A 206 -0.56 -12.83 3.94
C GLY A 206 -0.53 -12.16 5.30
N GLY A 207 -1.67 -12.16 5.97
CA GLY A 207 -1.80 -11.55 7.27
C GLY A 207 -3.04 -12.02 7.99
N ALA A 208 -3.06 -11.76 9.28
CA ALA A 208 -4.22 -11.99 10.11
C ALA A 208 -4.34 -10.89 11.16
N ARG A 209 -5.58 -10.57 11.52
CA ARG A 209 -5.89 -9.74 12.70
C ARG A 209 -7.15 -10.24 13.37
N ALA A 210 -7.20 -10.12 14.68
CA ALA A 210 -8.38 -10.47 15.45
C ALA A 210 -8.86 -9.26 16.23
N PHE A 211 -10.15 -9.01 16.27
CA PHE A 211 -10.80 -7.98 17.04
C PHE A 211 -11.46 -8.68 18.23
N ILE A 212 -10.86 -8.62 19.41
CA ILE A 212 -11.28 -9.40 20.58
C ILE A 212 -11.87 -8.44 21.62
N PRO A 213 -13.20 -8.40 21.80
CA PRO A 213 -13.82 -7.65 22.89
C PRO A 213 -13.35 -8.19 24.24
N THR A 214 -12.90 -7.30 25.11
CA THR A 214 -12.48 -7.64 26.49
C THR A 214 -13.38 -7.00 27.53
N SER A 215 -14.09 -5.94 27.16
CA SER A 215 -15.18 -5.31 27.90
C SER A 215 -16.08 -4.57 26.90
N ASP A 216 -17.17 -3.96 27.41
CA ASP A 216 -18.11 -3.19 26.60
C ASP A 216 -17.48 -2.00 25.86
N ILE A 217 -16.31 -1.52 26.31
CA ILE A 217 -15.63 -0.34 25.74
C ILE A 217 -14.19 -0.63 25.28
N VAL A 218 -13.67 -1.83 25.51
CA VAL A 218 -12.28 -2.18 25.16
C VAL A 218 -12.22 -3.42 24.29
N GLN A 219 -11.56 -3.29 23.14
CA GLN A 219 -11.25 -4.36 22.21
C GLN A 219 -9.73 -4.45 22.00
N ILE A 220 -9.18 -5.66 22.08
CA ILE A 220 -7.77 -5.92 21.81
C ILE A 220 -7.63 -6.43 20.38
N VAL A 221 -6.66 -5.88 19.64
CA VAL A 221 -6.45 -6.16 18.23
C VAL A 221 -5.02 -6.63 17.97
N PRO A 222 -4.69 -7.93 18.16
CA PRO A 222 -3.45 -8.48 17.66
C PRO A 222 -3.49 -8.55 16.13
N ASN A 223 -2.35 -8.29 15.49
CA ASN A 223 -2.16 -8.47 14.07
C ASN A 223 -0.79 -9.07 13.73
N ILE A 224 -0.72 -9.69 12.56
CA ILE A 224 0.50 -10.15 11.93
C ILE A 224 0.37 -10.00 10.42
N GLY A 225 1.43 -9.57 9.76
CA GLY A 225 1.53 -9.47 8.32
C GLY A 225 2.89 -9.96 7.85
N PHE A 226 2.92 -10.67 6.73
CA PHE A 226 4.13 -11.20 6.12
C PHE A 226 4.05 -11.04 4.61
N SER A 227 5.16 -10.71 3.97
CA SER A 227 5.27 -10.79 2.51
C SER A 227 6.69 -11.00 2.04
N THR A 228 6.85 -11.64 0.90
CA THR A 228 8.09 -11.74 0.14
C THR A 228 7.88 -11.16 -1.25
N PHE A 229 8.91 -10.56 -1.83
CA PHE A 229 8.97 -10.19 -3.24
C PHE A 229 10.35 -10.53 -3.77
N SER A 230 10.45 -11.07 -4.98
CA SER A 230 11.73 -11.35 -5.62
C SER A 230 11.65 -11.27 -7.13
N TYR A 231 12.73 -10.79 -7.74
CA TYR A 231 12.91 -10.79 -9.19
C TYR A 231 14.40 -10.82 -9.54
N SER A 232 14.70 -11.19 -10.79
CA SER A 232 16.02 -11.02 -11.41
C SER A 232 15.90 -10.12 -12.64
N THR A 233 17.01 -9.54 -13.08
CA THR A 233 17.05 -8.75 -14.32
C THR A 233 17.81 -9.51 -15.39
N GLU A 234 17.16 -9.72 -16.53
CA GLU A 234 17.77 -10.30 -17.73
C GLU A 234 17.95 -9.20 -18.79
N SER A 235 19.10 -9.19 -19.44
CA SER A 235 19.39 -8.29 -20.56
C SER A 235 20.04 -9.00 -21.73
N GLU A 236 19.86 -8.47 -22.94
CA GLU A 236 20.56 -8.88 -24.16
C GLU A 236 20.95 -7.62 -24.93
N ASP A 237 22.20 -7.56 -25.43
CA ASP A 237 22.65 -6.48 -26.32
C ASP A 237 22.40 -6.81 -27.80
N TYR A 238 22.59 -5.84 -28.71
CA TYR A 238 22.42 -6.07 -30.15
C TYR A 238 23.37 -7.11 -30.76
N ALA A 239 24.44 -7.50 -30.07
CA ALA A 239 25.35 -8.55 -30.53
C ALA A 239 24.91 -9.95 -30.05
N GLY A 240 23.81 -10.03 -29.29
CA GLY A 240 23.29 -11.26 -28.69
C GLY A 240 24.08 -11.69 -27.45
N ASN A 241 24.82 -10.78 -26.81
CA ASN A 241 25.44 -11.08 -25.52
C ASN A 241 24.38 -10.96 -24.43
N GLU A 242 24.09 -12.07 -23.77
CA GLU A 242 23.21 -12.12 -22.60
C GLU A 242 23.96 -11.59 -21.36
N GLY A 243 23.30 -10.71 -20.62
CA GLY A 243 23.68 -10.29 -19.28
C GLY A 243 22.64 -10.75 -18.28
N GLU A 244 23.02 -11.65 -17.37
CA GLU A 244 22.25 -11.95 -16.16
C GLU A 244 22.79 -11.06 -15.04
N TYR A 245 21.94 -10.16 -14.54
CA TYR A 245 22.21 -9.44 -13.30
C TYR A 245 21.73 -10.28 -12.11
N GLY A 246 22.28 -10.05 -10.93
CA GLY A 246 21.95 -10.83 -9.74
C GLY A 246 20.49 -10.72 -9.30
N ASP A 247 20.15 -11.39 -8.20
CA ASP A 247 18.79 -11.43 -7.70
C ASP A 247 18.47 -10.25 -6.77
N TYR A 248 17.24 -9.74 -6.84
CA TYR A 248 16.65 -8.89 -5.81
C TYR A 248 15.64 -9.70 -5.02
N SER A 249 15.70 -9.61 -3.69
CA SER A 249 14.65 -10.14 -2.82
C SER A 249 14.37 -9.22 -1.64
N ARG A 250 13.09 -9.16 -1.25
CA ARG A 250 12.61 -8.43 -0.09
C ARG A 250 11.67 -9.31 0.73
N MET A 251 11.92 -9.40 2.02
CA MET A 251 11.02 -10.00 3.00
C MET A 251 10.54 -8.92 3.98
N THR A 252 9.26 -8.95 4.32
CA THR A 252 8.66 -8.07 5.33
C THR A 252 7.87 -8.89 6.33
N LEU A 253 8.04 -8.59 7.62
CA LEU A 253 7.25 -9.13 8.72
C LEU A 253 6.82 -7.99 9.63
N ASN A 254 5.53 -7.91 9.93
CA ASN A 254 4.96 -6.97 10.87
C ASN A 254 4.15 -7.75 11.91
N ILE A 255 4.34 -7.43 13.19
CA ILE A 255 3.57 -8.01 14.29
C ILE A 255 3.17 -6.87 15.21
N GLY A 256 1.90 -6.83 15.60
CA GLY A 256 1.37 -5.74 16.40
C GLY A 256 0.25 -6.17 17.32
N CYS A 257 -0.03 -5.33 18.29
CA CYS A 257 -1.22 -5.43 19.12
C CYS A 257 -1.65 -4.03 19.55
N ALA A 258 -2.95 -3.76 19.50
CA ALA A 258 -3.50 -2.52 20.02
C ALA A 258 -4.68 -2.73 20.96
N ALA A 259 -4.91 -1.74 21.80
CA ALA A 259 -6.14 -1.59 22.54
C ALA A 259 -6.97 -0.47 21.89
N ASN A 260 -8.13 -0.85 21.39
CA ASN A 260 -9.17 0.05 20.92
C ASN A 260 -10.13 0.34 22.08
N VAL A 261 -10.33 1.62 22.37
CA VAL A 261 -11.22 2.10 23.43
C VAL A 261 -12.32 2.95 22.80
N GLU A 262 -13.56 2.54 22.98
CA GLU A 262 -14.73 3.34 22.62
C GLU A 262 -15.00 4.35 23.74
N LEU A 263 -14.76 5.64 23.47
CA LEU A 263 -14.96 6.70 24.46
C LEU A 263 -16.37 7.28 24.45
N VAL A 264 -16.97 7.30 23.26
CA VAL A 264 -18.33 7.77 22.96
C VAL A 264 -18.85 6.92 21.81
N GLU A 265 -20.17 6.88 21.61
CA GLU A 265 -20.78 6.24 20.44
C GLU A 265 -20.10 6.74 19.15
N ASP A 266 -19.66 5.82 18.31
CA ASP A 266 -18.90 6.06 17.07
C ASP A 266 -17.51 6.73 17.24
N GLY A 267 -16.98 6.81 18.47
CA GLY A 267 -15.69 7.42 18.78
C GLY A 267 -14.69 6.43 19.36
N ILE A 268 -13.53 6.30 18.71
CA ILE A 268 -12.50 5.32 19.03
C ILE A 268 -11.14 5.98 19.29
N ILE A 269 -10.43 5.49 20.32
CA ILE A 269 -8.99 5.69 20.48
C ILE A 269 -8.31 4.33 20.39
N SER A 270 -7.31 4.21 19.52
CA SER A 270 -6.45 3.04 19.41
C SER A 270 -5.06 3.37 19.91
N VAL A 271 -4.51 2.54 20.80
CA VAL A 271 -3.11 2.61 21.25
C VAL A 271 -2.45 1.28 20.93
N GLY A 272 -1.49 1.30 20.02
CA GLY A 272 -0.82 0.12 19.50
C GLY A 272 0.66 0.07 19.82
N ILE A 273 1.17 -1.14 19.99
CA ILE A 273 2.60 -1.46 20.03
C ILE A 273 2.88 -2.57 19.01
N GLY A 274 4.00 -2.48 18.31
CA GLY A 274 4.37 -3.45 17.30
C GLY A 274 5.86 -3.54 17.03
N MET A 275 6.16 -4.41 16.08
CA MET A 275 7.47 -4.71 15.55
C MET A 275 7.37 -4.81 14.03
N GLY A 276 8.37 -4.27 13.34
CA GLY A 276 8.55 -4.44 11.90
C GLY A 276 9.93 -4.99 11.59
N MET A 277 10.02 -5.88 10.61
CA MET A 277 11.28 -6.37 10.06
C MET A 277 11.21 -6.31 8.55
N ILE A 278 12.23 -5.74 7.93
CA ILE A 278 12.44 -5.78 6.49
C ILE A 278 13.84 -6.34 6.25
N ASN A 279 13.94 -7.36 5.40
CA ASN A 279 15.21 -7.81 4.86
C ASN A 279 15.21 -7.58 3.35
N VAL A 280 16.24 -6.95 2.82
CA VAL A 280 16.46 -6.75 1.39
C VAL A 280 17.82 -7.35 1.04
N THR A 281 17.85 -8.24 0.06
CA THR A 281 19.07 -8.71 -0.59
C THR A 281 19.07 -8.18 -2.01
N ASP A 282 20.17 -7.58 -2.43
CA ASP A 282 20.35 -6.99 -3.76
C ASP A 282 21.72 -7.40 -4.33
N GLU A 283 21.67 -8.09 -5.46
CA GLU A 283 22.84 -8.51 -6.23
C GLU A 283 22.81 -7.96 -7.68
N ILE A 284 21.87 -7.08 -8.02
CA ILE A 284 21.63 -6.65 -9.42
C ILE A 284 22.80 -5.80 -9.94
N ASP A 285 23.32 -4.87 -9.13
CA ASP A 285 24.24 -3.81 -9.59
C ASP A 285 25.66 -3.86 -8.98
N SER A 286 25.96 -4.84 -8.14
CA SER A 286 27.19 -4.87 -7.35
C SER A 286 28.07 -6.09 -7.64
N MET A 287 29.40 -5.92 -7.58
CA MET A 287 30.35 -7.05 -7.60
C MET A 287 30.29 -7.91 -6.33
N ASP A 288 29.66 -7.37 -5.26
CA ASP A 288 29.48 -8.01 -3.96
C ASP A 288 28.00 -7.96 -3.56
N GLU A 289 27.45 -9.03 -2.98
CA GLU A 289 26.09 -9.09 -2.43
C GLU A 289 25.88 -7.97 -1.39
N SER A 290 24.77 -7.23 -1.50
CA SER A 290 24.33 -6.27 -0.49
C SER A 290 23.10 -6.78 0.25
N GLU A 291 23.17 -6.82 1.58
CA GLU A 291 22.04 -7.16 2.44
C GLU A 291 21.72 -5.99 3.39
N THR A 292 20.46 -5.55 3.38
CA THR A 292 19.94 -4.52 4.28
C THR A 292 18.87 -5.11 5.19
N LYS A 293 19.14 -5.13 6.49
CA LYS A 293 18.22 -5.54 7.55
C LYS A 293 17.72 -4.33 8.33
N LEU A 294 16.43 -4.05 8.23
CA LEU A 294 15.74 -3.09 9.07
C LEU A 294 14.97 -3.84 10.17
N LEU A 295 15.22 -3.49 11.42
CA LEU A 295 14.43 -3.93 12.56
C LEU A 295 13.83 -2.70 13.24
N THR A 296 12.52 -2.71 13.42
CA THR A 296 11.76 -1.68 14.13
C THR A 296 11.13 -2.30 15.38
N LEU A 297 11.59 -1.88 16.56
CA LEU A 297 11.04 -2.32 17.84
C LEU A 297 11.45 -1.36 18.99
N PRO A 298 10.50 -0.79 19.76
CA PRO A 298 9.05 -0.82 19.54
C PRO A 298 8.62 0.17 18.45
N GLN A 299 7.56 -0.17 17.73
CA GLN A 299 6.70 0.78 17.02
C GLN A 299 5.52 1.10 17.93
N ILE A 300 5.32 2.37 18.27
CA ILE A 300 4.22 2.84 19.12
C ILE A 300 3.30 3.69 18.25
N THR A 301 2.00 3.45 18.35
CA THR A 301 0.97 4.18 17.61
C THR A 301 -0.13 4.65 18.54
N VAL A 302 -0.65 5.84 18.28
CA VAL A 302 -1.85 6.37 18.92
C VAL A 302 -2.71 6.97 17.83
N SER A 303 -3.93 6.49 17.68
CA SER A 303 -4.88 7.00 16.69
C SER A 303 -6.20 7.29 17.37
N ALA A 304 -6.88 8.35 16.94
CA ALA A 304 -8.19 8.72 17.46
C ALA A 304 -9.09 9.14 16.32
N GLU A 305 -10.34 8.67 16.33
CA GLU A 305 -11.45 9.20 15.54
C GLU A 305 -12.56 9.56 16.53
N VAL A 306 -12.90 10.84 16.62
CA VAL A 306 -13.86 11.33 17.61
C VAL A 306 -14.96 12.12 16.90
N PRO A 307 -16.24 11.72 17.04
CA PRO A 307 -17.36 12.54 16.59
C PRO A 307 -17.46 13.76 17.49
N THR A 308 -17.33 14.95 16.89
CA THR A 308 -17.52 16.23 17.59
C THR A 308 -18.96 16.71 17.50
N THR A 309 -19.65 16.33 16.42
CA THR A 309 -21.08 16.54 16.18
C THR A 309 -21.61 15.36 15.36
N ASN A 310 -22.93 15.29 15.16
CA ASN A 310 -23.55 14.23 14.35
C ASN A 310 -23.11 14.22 12.87
N TRP A 311 -22.46 15.29 12.40
CA TRP A 311 -22.02 15.43 11.02
C TRP A 311 -20.50 15.65 10.88
N LEU A 312 -19.75 15.77 11.98
CA LEU A 312 -18.31 16.07 11.95
C LEU A 312 -17.53 15.13 12.85
N LYS A 313 -16.57 14.43 12.25
CA LYS A 313 -15.55 13.62 12.93
C LYS A 313 -14.18 14.27 12.78
N ILE A 314 -13.40 14.29 13.86
CA ILE A 314 -11.99 14.70 13.84
C ILE A 314 -11.13 13.45 14.01
N ARG A 315 -10.03 13.39 13.26
CA ARG A 315 -9.09 12.28 13.27
C ARG A 315 -7.68 12.79 13.54
N ALA A 316 -6.94 12.00 14.31
CA ALA A 316 -5.52 12.21 14.50
C ALA A 316 -4.80 10.87 14.60
N GLY A 317 -3.60 10.80 14.07
CA GLY A 317 -2.71 9.66 14.12
C GLY A 317 -1.32 10.12 14.54
N LEU A 318 -0.71 9.42 15.48
CA LEU A 318 0.66 9.65 15.93
C LEU A 318 1.40 8.32 15.89
N SER A 319 2.64 8.36 15.41
CA SER A 319 3.49 7.18 15.43
C SER A 319 4.93 7.52 15.78
N LYS A 320 5.58 6.57 16.46
CA LYS A 320 7.00 6.65 16.78
C LYS A 320 7.60 5.28 16.74
N SER A 321 8.74 5.17 16.08
CA SER A 321 9.51 3.94 16.02
C SER A 321 10.89 4.12 16.62
N MET A 322 11.45 3.01 17.05
CA MET A 322 12.86 2.87 17.39
C MET A 322 13.36 1.63 16.69
N GLY A 323 14.63 1.61 16.31
CA GLY A 323 15.12 0.47 15.58
C GLY A 323 16.58 0.54 15.20
N SER A 324 16.96 -0.35 14.31
CA SER A 324 18.29 -0.42 13.73
C SER A 324 18.22 -0.80 12.26
N THR A 325 19.15 -0.27 11.50
CA THR A 325 19.44 -0.67 10.13
C THR A 325 20.85 -1.25 10.10
N THR A 326 20.96 -2.50 9.66
CA THR A 326 22.23 -3.19 9.44
C THR A 326 22.42 -3.36 7.95
N ASN A 327 23.49 -2.78 7.42
CA ASN A 327 23.90 -2.92 6.02
C ASN A 327 25.13 -3.83 5.97
N ILE A 328 25.08 -4.83 5.11
CA ILE A 328 26.17 -5.76 4.82
C ILE A 328 26.52 -5.57 3.34
N GLU A 329 27.78 -5.28 3.05
CA GLU A 329 28.31 -5.16 1.68
C GLU A 329 29.63 -5.95 1.66
N GLY A 330 29.61 -7.14 1.04
CA GLY A 330 30.70 -8.12 1.16
C GLY A 330 30.98 -8.49 2.63
N ASP A 331 32.23 -8.34 3.08
CA ASP A 331 32.65 -8.65 4.46
C ASP A 331 32.43 -7.50 5.46
N VAL A 332 31.86 -6.37 5.03
CA VAL A 332 31.71 -5.17 5.87
C VAL A 332 30.27 -5.07 6.39
N GLU A 333 30.12 -5.17 7.71
CA GLU A 333 28.85 -4.93 8.40
C GLU A 333 28.84 -3.56 9.09
N THR A 334 27.82 -2.74 8.80
CA THR A 334 27.57 -1.48 9.49
C THR A 334 26.17 -1.46 10.07
N THR A 335 26.07 -1.33 11.40
CA THR A 335 24.77 -1.18 12.10
C THR A 335 24.61 0.24 12.62
N THR A 336 23.49 0.87 12.27
CA THR A 336 23.07 2.19 12.78
C THR A 336 21.77 2.03 13.56
N SER A 337 21.73 2.54 14.78
CA SER A 337 20.49 2.63 15.57
C SER A 337 19.82 3.98 15.36
N TYR A 338 18.49 3.99 15.35
CA TYR A 338 17.69 5.20 15.22
C TYR A 338 16.57 5.25 16.24
N SER A 339 16.18 6.47 16.56
CA SER A 339 14.97 6.81 17.32
C SER A 339 14.37 8.00 16.59
N GLU A 340 13.80 7.73 15.43
CA GLU A 340 13.20 8.76 14.59
C GLU A 340 11.67 8.70 14.73
N PRO A 341 10.98 9.82 14.54
CA PRO A 341 9.59 9.73 14.11
C PRO A 341 9.53 8.87 12.84
N GLU A 342 8.50 8.05 12.68
CA GLU A 342 8.29 7.45 11.35
C GLU A 342 8.00 8.55 10.32
N ALA A 343 7.99 8.18 9.04
CA ALA A 343 7.64 9.07 7.93
C ALA A 343 6.27 9.78 8.09
N VAL A 344 5.44 9.34 9.04
CA VAL A 344 4.25 10.05 9.51
C VAL A 344 4.32 10.18 11.02
N PHE A 345 4.98 11.23 11.52
CA PHE A 345 5.01 11.52 12.96
C PHE A 345 3.61 11.84 13.47
N ALA A 346 2.89 12.66 12.70
CA ALA A 346 1.56 13.12 13.00
C ALA A 346 0.72 13.31 11.75
N SER A 347 -0.50 12.80 11.76
CA SER A 347 -1.50 13.03 10.73
C SER A 347 -2.77 13.56 11.35
N PHE A 348 -3.48 14.40 10.61
CA PHE A 348 -4.75 14.95 11.04
C PHE A 348 -5.75 14.91 9.89
N GLY A 349 -7.01 14.65 10.23
CA GLY A 349 -8.07 14.65 9.25
C GLY A 349 -9.41 15.00 9.84
N ALA A 350 -10.36 15.25 8.96
CA ALA A 350 -11.74 15.48 9.29
C ALA A 350 -12.65 14.69 8.35
N GLY A 351 -13.77 14.22 8.89
CA GLY A 351 -14.82 13.55 8.14
C GLY A 351 -16.12 14.30 8.30
N VAL A 352 -16.73 14.70 7.19
CA VAL A 352 -18.05 15.33 7.14
C VAL A 352 -19.07 14.31 6.67
N ASN A 353 -20.03 13.99 7.54
CA ASN A 353 -21.10 13.06 7.26
C ASN A 353 -22.41 13.81 7.04
N PHE A 354 -23.07 13.55 5.92
CA PHE A 354 -24.41 14.02 5.64
C PHE A 354 -25.28 12.84 5.19
N HIS A 355 -26.08 12.32 6.12
CA HIS A 355 -26.81 11.06 5.93
C HIS A 355 -25.85 9.95 5.48
N ASN A 356 -26.08 9.39 4.30
CA ASN A 356 -25.27 8.31 3.76
C ASN A 356 -24.04 8.79 2.96
N PHE A 357 -23.83 10.10 2.85
CA PHE A 357 -22.68 10.67 2.17
C PHE A 357 -21.60 11.02 3.19
N THR A 358 -20.35 10.69 2.86
CA THR A 358 -19.17 11.02 3.66
C THR A 358 -18.14 11.71 2.78
N LEU A 359 -17.53 12.78 3.31
CA LEU A 359 -16.37 13.43 2.73
C LEU A 359 -15.24 13.44 3.75
N ASP A 360 -14.13 12.79 3.43
CA ASP A 360 -12.93 12.75 4.26
C ASP A 360 -11.84 13.60 3.65
N ILE A 361 -11.16 14.36 4.52
CA ILE A 361 -10.06 15.24 4.15
C ILE A 361 -8.94 15.02 5.15
N THR A 362 -7.72 14.91 4.64
CA THR A 362 -6.52 14.68 5.46
C THR A 362 -5.39 15.61 5.06
N ILE A 363 -4.61 15.98 6.08
CA ILE A 363 -3.41 16.79 6.00
C ILE A 363 -2.29 16.01 6.72
N SER A 364 -1.15 15.83 6.06
CA SER A 364 0.03 15.17 6.65
C SER A 364 0.87 16.12 7.51
N ASP A 365 1.86 15.57 8.23
CA ASP A 365 2.81 16.31 9.07
C ASP A 365 3.61 17.36 8.29
N ASP A 366 4.11 17.03 7.10
CA ASP A 366 4.87 17.97 6.27
C ASP A 366 4.07 19.27 6.05
N ASP A 367 2.77 19.18 5.77
CA ASP A 367 1.88 20.33 5.56
C ASP A 367 1.62 21.15 6.83
N LEU A 368 1.63 20.51 8.00
CA LEU A 368 1.34 21.16 9.27
C LEU A 368 2.55 21.92 9.81
N PHE A 369 3.74 21.33 9.68
CA PHE A 369 4.98 21.92 10.20
C PHE A 369 5.64 22.87 9.19
N GLU A 370 5.41 22.71 7.88
CA GLU A 370 5.85 23.69 6.89
C GLU A 370 4.91 24.90 6.79
N GLY A 371 3.66 24.78 7.29
CA GLY A 371 2.67 25.85 7.42
C GLY A 371 1.44 25.68 6.50
N PRO A 372 0.28 26.27 6.83
CA PRO A 372 -0.98 26.06 6.10
C PRO A 372 -1.02 26.84 4.77
N TRP A 373 -0.09 26.55 3.85
CA TRP A 373 -0.01 27.24 2.57
C TRP A 373 -1.21 26.96 1.65
N PHE A 374 -2.02 25.95 1.97
CA PHE A 374 -3.35 25.74 1.35
C PHE A 374 -4.29 26.95 1.52
N LEU A 375 -4.17 27.73 2.60
CA LEU A 375 -4.91 28.99 2.78
C LEU A 375 -4.37 30.14 1.92
N SER A 376 -3.13 30.02 1.47
CA SER A 376 -2.43 31.03 0.65
C SER A 376 -2.49 30.76 -0.85
N GLY A 377 -3.12 29.65 -1.28
CA GLY A 377 -3.19 29.25 -2.69
C GLY A 377 -1.86 28.72 -3.26
N ARG A 378 -0.90 28.37 -2.40
CA ARG A 378 0.39 27.81 -2.81
C ARG A 378 0.27 26.28 -2.89
N THR A 379 0.67 25.71 -4.01
CA THR A 379 0.42 24.30 -4.41
C THR A 379 1.33 23.27 -3.72
N ASN A 380 1.96 23.61 -2.60
CA ASN A 380 2.98 22.76 -1.95
C ASN A 380 2.43 21.85 -0.84
N ASN A 381 1.10 21.69 -0.76
CA ASN A 381 0.45 20.97 0.33
C ASN A 381 -0.16 19.64 -0.13
N ALA A 382 0.19 18.55 0.55
CA ALA A 382 -0.38 17.21 0.44
C ALA A 382 -1.75 17.09 1.12
N VAL A 383 -2.79 17.59 0.43
CA VAL A 383 -4.18 17.32 0.80
C VAL A 383 -4.69 16.10 0.07
N GLN A 384 -5.18 15.12 0.82
CA GLN A 384 -5.90 13.96 0.29
C GLN A 384 -7.39 14.08 0.58
N VAL A 385 -8.22 13.81 -0.44
CA VAL A 385 -9.68 13.92 -0.35
C VAL A 385 -10.35 12.67 -0.89
N SER A 386 -11.32 12.18 -0.13
CA SER A 386 -12.10 11.00 -0.44
C SER A 386 -13.58 11.26 -0.23
N ALA A 387 -14.42 10.76 -1.12
CA ALA A 387 -15.87 10.85 -0.99
C ALA A 387 -16.49 9.46 -1.05
N GLY A 388 -17.45 9.18 -0.17
CA GLY A 388 -18.16 7.91 -0.07
C GLY A 388 -19.66 8.08 -0.03
N TYR A 389 -20.40 7.09 -0.52
CA TYR A 389 -21.85 7.01 -0.41
C TYR A 389 -22.32 5.58 -0.17
N ASN A 390 -23.23 5.40 0.78
CA ASN A 390 -23.84 4.10 1.15
C ASN A 390 -25.36 4.10 0.84
N TRP A 391 -25.97 2.97 0.48
CA TRP A 391 -27.42 2.94 0.19
C TRP A 391 -28.19 1.68 0.58
#